data_AF-A0A3L8DTU9-F1
#
_entry.id   AF-A0A3L8DTU9-F1
#
_cell.length_a   1.000
_cell.length_b   1.000
_cell.length_c   1.000
_cell.angle_alpha   90.00
_cell.angle_beta   90.00
_cell.angle_gamma   90.00
#
_symmetry.space_group_name_H-M   'P 1'
#
loop_
_entity.id
_entity.type
_entity.pdbx_description
1 polymer ?
#
loop_
_entity_poly.entity_id
_entity_poly.type
_entity_poly.pdbx_seq_one_letter_code
_entity_poly.pdbx_strand_id
1 'polypeptide(L)'
;MVGRAAYRRCNHMHRYKVRKKKMWMNISQRMSKRNYNFTVTQLYNKMDTLKRRYRQVIDHNAQSGNDRKEWIYLEPLDEVFRNKCWVKPLSVAGSDIQEPEISLFEDKPSSKQKRISWNKEKSHYLQTSLEKKRLKREETTKYQAEKLKILRKLKEAFEKKK
;
A
#
# COMPACT_ATOMS: atom_id res chain seq x y z
N MET A 1 -2.07 -18.18 -6.45
CA MET A 1 -1.73 -17.35 -5.27
C MET A 1 -2.18 -15.92 -5.52
N VAL A 2 -3.05 -15.37 -4.65
CA VAL A 2 -3.67 -14.05 -4.86
C VAL A 2 -2.66 -12.95 -4.53
N GLY A 3 -2.23 -12.19 -5.54
CA GLY A 3 -1.27 -11.09 -5.40
C GLY A 3 -1.77 -10.00 -4.44
N ARG A 4 -0.90 -9.50 -3.56
CA ARG A 4 -1.25 -8.42 -2.62
C ARG A 4 -1.31 -7.10 -3.39
N ALA A 5 -2.51 -6.56 -3.56
CA ALA A 5 -2.74 -5.24 -4.15
C ALA A 5 -2.21 -4.12 -3.24
N ALA A 6 -1.31 -3.28 -3.77
CA ALA A 6 -0.76 -2.15 -3.04
C ALA A 6 -1.69 -0.92 -3.16
N TYR A 7 -2.58 -0.75 -2.18
CA TYR A 7 -3.41 0.44 -2.07
C TYR A 7 -2.66 1.55 -1.32
N ARG A 8 -2.09 2.52 -2.03
CA ARG A 8 -1.53 3.73 -1.39
C ARG A 8 -2.64 4.46 -0.63
N ARG A 9 -2.58 4.42 0.70
CA ARG A 9 -3.40 5.26 1.59
C ARG A 9 -2.92 6.70 1.41
N CYS A 10 -3.57 7.46 0.52
CA CYS A 10 -3.29 8.88 0.32
C CYS A 10 -3.70 9.66 1.57
N ASN A 11 -2.78 9.81 2.51
CA ASN A 11 -2.86 10.80 3.58
C ASN A 11 -2.40 12.15 3.02
N HIS A 12 -3.34 12.94 2.50
CA HIS A 12 -3.08 14.36 2.21
C HIS A 12 -3.62 15.23 3.36
N MET A 13 -2.76 16.14 3.81
CA MET A 13 -2.79 16.92 5.06
C MET A 13 -4.05 17.79 5.28
N HIS A 14 -4.22 18.27 6.52
CA HIS A 14 -5.26 19.16 7.11
C HIS A 14 -6.26 19.87 6.16
N ARG A 15 -5.80 20.48 5.05
CA ARG A 15 -6.68 21.08 4.01
C ARG A 15 -7.72 20.10 3.46
N TYR A 16 -7.37 18.82 3.33
CA TYR A 16 -8.30 17.76 2.91
C TYR A 16 -9.36 17.47 3.98
N LYS A 17 -8.99 17.52 5.27
CA LYS A 17 -9.93 17.31 6.38
C LYS A 17 -11.00 18.41 6.43
N VAL A 18 -10.57 19.67 6.28
CA VAL A 18 -11.48 20.83 6.24
C VAL A 18 -12.43 20.75 5.04
N ARG A 19 -11.92 20.41 3.84
CA ARG A 19 -12.73 20.26 2.64
C ARG A 19 -13.75 19.12 2.77
N LYS A 20 -13.36 18.00 3.39
CA LYS A 20 -14.24 16.85 3.65
C LYS A 20 -15.38 17.23 4.60
N LYS A 21 -15.09 17.96 5.70
CA LYS A 21 -16.13 18.42 6.64
C LYS A 21 -17.15 19.33 5.94
N LYS A 22 -16.68 20.32 5.16
CA LYS A 22 -17.55 21.23 4.40
C LYS A 22 -18.44 20.51 3.38
N MET A 23 -17.87 19.52 2.68
CA MET A 23 -18.62 18.66 1.75
C MET A 23 -19.75 17.90 2.46
N TRP A 24 -19.48 17.27 3.61
CA TRP A 24 -20.51 16.53 4.33
C TRP A 24 -21.59 17.42 4.95
N MET A 25 -21.21 18.62 5.41
CA MET A 25 -22.20 19.61 5.85
C MET A 25 -23.14 20.01 4.71
N ASN A 26 -22.63 20.22 3.49
CA ASN A 26 -23.45 20.51 2.33
C ASN A 26 -24.41 19.35 2.00
N ILE A 27 -23.94 18.11 2.05
CA ILE A 27 -24.77 16.92 1.84
C ILE A 27 -25.86 16.83 2.92
N SER A 28 -25.53 17.02 4.18
CA SER A 28 -26.49 17.05 5.30
C SER A 28 -27.56 18.11 5.09
N GLN A 29 -27.17 19.33 4.71
CA GLN A 29 -28.12 20.41 4.40
C GLN A 29 -29.05 20.05 3.23
N ARG A 30 -28.52 19.42 2.16
CA ARG A 30 -29.34 18.97 1.02
C ARG A 30 -30.32 17.85 1.42
N MET A 31 -29.94 16.96 2.33
CA MET A 31 -30.81 15.90 2.86
C MET A 31 -31.92 16.48 3.73
N SER A 32 -31.59 17.45 4.60
CA SER A 32 -32.59 18.13 5.44
C SER A 32 -33.64 18.87 4.62
N LYS A 33 -33.26 19.48 3.48
CA LYS A 33 -34.21 20.11 2.53
C LYS A 33 -35.22 19.12 1.94
N ARG A 34 -34.93 17.82 1.97
CA ARG A 34 -35.81 16.73 1.52
C ARG A 34 -36.49 16.02 2.70
N ASN A 35 -36.55 16.65 3.87
CA ASN A 35 -37.08 16.12 5.12
C ASN A 35 -36.33 14.90 5.69
N TYR A 36 -35.07 14.69 5.29
CA TYR A 36 -34.20 13.66 5.88
C TYR A 36 -33.21 14.27 6.87
N ASN A 37 -33.50 14.14 8.17
CA ASN A 37 -32.68 14.71 9.24
C ASN A 37 -31.60 13.72 9.70
N PHE A 38 -30.41 13.84 9.11
CA PHE A 38 -29.24 13.06 9.50
C PHE A 38 -28.06 13.95 9.87
N THR A 39 -27.35 13.57 10.93
CA THR A 39 -26.08 14.18 11.29
C THR A 39 -25.00 13.89 10.25
N VAL A 40 -24.03 14.79 10.14
CA VAL A 40 -22.85 14.62 9.27
C VAL A 40 -22.13 13.29 9.54
N THR A 41 -22.03 12.88 10.81
CA THR A 41 -21.38 11.62 11.21
C THR A 41 -22.16 10.41 10.70
N GLN A 42 -23.48 10.41 10.82
CA GLN A 42 -24.33 9.32 10.29
C GLN A 42 -24.19 9.17 8.78
N LEU A 43 -24.20 10.28 8.03
CA LEU A 43 -24.05 10.28 6.58
C LEU A 43 -22.68 9.77 6.14
N TYR A 44 -21.61 10.23 6.79
CA TYR A 44 -20.27 9.75 6.52
C TYR A 44 -20.13 8.24 6.80
N ASN A 45 -20.62 7.77 7.95
CA ASN A 45 -20.58 6.36 8.32
C ASN A 45 -21.38 5.50 7.34
N LYS A 46 -22.58 5.94 6.96
CA LYS A 46 -23.41 5.26 5.95
C LYS A 46 -22.66 5.12 4.63
N MET A 47 -22.02 6.19 4.15
CA MET A 47 -21.25 6.13 2.90
C MET A 47 -20.01 5.23 3.04
N ASP A 48 -19.37 5.15 4.21
CA ASP A 48 -18.27 4.22 4.44
C ASP A 48 -18.74 2.76 4.37
N THR A 49 -19.88 2.45 4.98
CA THR A 49 -20.52 1.13 4.87
C THR A 49 -20.87 0.77 3.43
N LEU A 50 -21.44 1.72 2.66
CA LEU A 50 -21.74 1.52 1.23
C LEU A 50 -20.47 1.21 0.43
N LYS A 51 -19.38 1.95 0.65
CA LYS A 51 -18.10 1.69 -0.02
C LYS A 51 -17.50 0.33 0.31
N ARG A 52 -17.59 -0.11 1.57
CA ARG A 52 -17.13 -1.44 1.99
C ARG A 52 -17.94 -2.53 1.30
N ARG A 53 -19.27 -2.40 1.30
CA ARG A 53 -20.16 -3.38 0.66
C ARG A 53 -19.97 -3.43 -0.85
N TYR A 54 -19.84 -2.27 -1.50
CA TYR A 54 -19.52 -2.17 -2.92
C TYR A 54 -18.26 -2.98 -3.26
N ARG A 55 -17.17 -2.76 -2.50
CA ARG A 55 -15.94 -3.51 -2.73
C ARG A 55 -16.13 -5.02 -2.53
N GLN A 56 -16.82 -5.44 -1.48
CA GLN A 56 -17.10 -6.86 -1.25
C GLN A 56 -17.85 -7.51 -2.42
N VAL A 57 -18.82 -6.81 -3.00
CA VAL A 57 -19.59 -7.31 -4.15
C VAL A 57 -18.70 -7.39 -5.40
N ILE A 58 -17.89 -6.37 -5.67
CA ILE A 58 -16.96 -6.36 -6.80
C ILE A 58 -15.91 -7.47 -6.66
N ASP A 59 -15.30 -7.61 -5.48
CA ASP A 59 -14.29 -8.64 -5.22
C ASP A 59 -14.89 -10.05 -5.35
N HIS A 60 -16.12 -10.25 -4.86
CA HIS A 60 -16.85 -11.51 -5.00
C HIS A 60 -17.12 -11.85 -6.47
N ASN A 61 -17.57 -10.87 -7.27
CA ASN A 61 -17.91 -11.05 -8.68
C ASN A 61 -16.67 -11.17 -9.58
N ALA A 62 -15.50 -10.74 -9.10
CA ALA A 62 -14.23 -10.90 -9.81
C ALA A 62 -13.61 -12.29 -9.62
N GLN A 63 -14.07 -13.06 -8.63
CA GLN A 63 -13.54 -14.39 -8.36
C GLN A 63 -14.21 -15.44 -9.27
N SER A 64 -13.38 -16.24 -9.93
CA SER A 64 -13.86 -17.34 -10.80
C SER A 64 -14.60 -18.40 -9.98
N GLY A 65 -15.67 -18.95 -10.55
CA GLY A 65 -16.51 -19.97 -9.92
C GLY A 65 -17.58 -19.45 -8.95
N ASN A 66 -17.68 -18.13 -8.74
CA ASN A 66 -18.75 -17.51 -7.96
C ASN A 66 -19.96 -17.13 -8.81
N ASP A 67 -21.15 -17.24 -8.24
CA ASP A 67 -22.36 -16.65 -8.81
C ASP A 67 -22.30 -15.13 -8.76
N ARG A 68 -22.90 -14.48 -9.77
CA ARG A 68 -22.97 -13.03 -9.81
C ARG A 68 -23.87 -12.52 -8.70
N LYS A 69 -23.30 -11.66 -7.86
CA LYS A 69 -24.05 -10.96 -6.82
C LYS A 69 -24.54 -9.62 -7.33
N GLU A 70 -25.85 -9.47 -7.36
CA GLU A 70 -26.51 -8.20 -7.69
C GLU A 70 -26.81 -7.41 -6.43
N TRP A 71 -26.74 -6.09 -6.55
CA TRP A 71 -27.05 -5.18 -5.45
C TRP A 71 -27.64 -3.89 -6.01
N ILE A 72 -28.76 -3.43 -5.45
CA ILE A 72 -29.52 -2.27 -5.93
C ILE A 72 -28.71 -0.97 -6.02
N TYR A 73 -27.62 -0.86 -5.26
CA TYR A 73 -26.74 0.32 -5.28
C TYR A 73 -25.46 0.08 -6.10
N LEU A 74 -25.30 -1.08 -6.75
CA LEU A 74 -24.08 -1.46 -7.46
C LEU A 74 -23.81 -0.49 -8.61
N GLU A 75 -24.77 -0.32 -9.51
CA GLU A 75 -24.63 0.55 -10.69
C GLU A 75 -24.39 2.02 -10.32
N PRO A 76 -25.21 2.66 -9.45
CA PRO A 76 -24.96 4.05 -9.03
C PRO A 76 -23.61 4.25 -8.34
N LEU A 77 -23.13 3.25 -7.60
CA LEU A 77 -21.82 3.34 -6.93
C LEU A 77 -20.67 3.02 -7.89
N ASP A 78 -20.90 2.17 -8.90
CA ASP A 78 -19.90 1.85 -9.92
C ASP A 78 -19.58 3.08 -10.77
N GLU A 79 -20.61 3.83 -11.21
CA GLU A 79 -20.44 5.08 -11.95
C GLU A 79 -19.49 6.06 -11.23
N VAL A 80 -19.63 6.18 -9.91
CA VAL A 80 -18.83 7.10 -9.10
C VAL A 80 -17.45 6.55 -8.74
N PHE A 81 -17.33 5.24 -8.51
CA PHE A 81 -16.16 4.64 -7.86
C PHE A 81 -15.30 3.71 -8.72
N ARG A 82 -15.77 3.21 -9.87
CA ARG A 82 -15.08 2.23 -10.71
C ARG A 82 -13.62 2.58 -11.01
N ASN A 83 -13.35 3.86 -11.27
CA ASN A 83 -12.02 4.37 -11.64
C ASN A 83 -11.15 4.79 -10.44
N LYS A 84 -11.60 4.58 -9.20
CA LYS A 84 -10.82 4.96 -8.02
C LYS A 84 -9.77 3.91 -7.72
N CYS A 85 -8.57 4.38 -7.38
CA CYS A 85 -7.41 3.54 -7.06
C CYS A 85 -7.62 2.58 -5.88
N TRP A 86 -8.62 2.83 -5.04
CA TRP A 86 -9.00 1.95 -3.92
C TRP A 86 -9.98 0.84 -4.32
N VAL A 87 -10.57 0.89 -5.51
CA VAL A 87 -11.42 -0.14 -6.11
C VAL A 87 -10.60 -0.94 -7.10
N LYS A 88 -10.06 -0.27 -8.12
CA LYS A 88 -9.15 -0.86 -9.10
C LYS A 88 -7.71 -0.46 -8.73
N PRO A 89 -6.85 -1.38 -8.29
CA PRO A 89 -5.47 -1.05 -7.95
C PRO A 89 -4.72 -0.58 -9.21
N LEU A 90 -3.85 0.42 -9.06
CA LEU A 90 -3.04 0.95 -10.17
C LEU A 90 -2.05 -0.07 -10.73
N SER A 91 -1.64 -1.03 -9.89
CA SER A 91 -0.75 -2.12 -10.26
C SER A 91 -1.05 -3.30 -9.35
N VAL A 92 -1.07 -4.50 -9.93
CA VAL A 92 -1.13 -5.76 -9.19
C VAL A 92 0.26 -6.37 -9.27
N ALA A 93 0.90 -6.59 -8.12
CA ALA A 93 2.15 -7.35 -8.07
C ALA A 93 1.77 -8.84 -8.01
N GLY A 94 2.03 -9.56 -9.10
CA GLY A 94 1.92 -11.01 -9.19
C GLY A 94 3.30 -11.63 -9.39
N SER A 95 3.51 -12.83 -8.84
CA SER A 95 4.67 -13.67 -9.17
C SER A 95 4.54 -14.34 -10.53
N ASP A 96 3.37 -14.25 -11.15
CA ASP A 96 3.02 -14.77 -12.46
C ASP A 96 2.56 -13.59 -13.34
N ILE A 97 3.53 -12.80 -13.78
CA ILE A 97 3.34 -11.85 -14.86
C ILE A 97 4.26 -12.40 -15.95
N GLN A 98 3.68 -13.06 -16.96
CA GLN A 98 4.35 -13.11 -18.25
C GLN A 98 4.59 -11.64 -18.61
N GLU A 99 5.86 -11.26 -18.70
CA GLU A 99 6.24 -9.93 -19.16
C GLU A 99 5.43 -9.69 -20.44
N PRO A 100 4.67 -8.58 -20.56
CA PRO A 100 4.09 -8.27 -21.85
C PRO A 100 5.28 -8.18 -22.79
N GLU A 101 5.35 -9.11 -23.76
CA GLU A 101 6.33 -9.00 -24.83
C GLU A 101 6.14 -7.62 -25.44
N ILE A 102 7.08 -6.74 -25.11
CA ILE A 102 7.18 -5.46 -25.76
C ILE A 102 7.60 -5.83 -27.16
N SER A 103 6.64 -5.84 -28.09
CA SER A 103 6.91 -5.99 -29.51
C SER A 103 8.03 -5.02 -29.87
N LEU A 104 9.13 -5.60 -30.37
CA LEU A 104 10.41 -4.94 -30.63
C LEU A 104 10.38 -3.97 -31.82
N PHE A 105 9.23 -3.42 -32.18
CA PHE A 105 9.08 -2.56 -33.34
C PHE A 105 8.25 -1.33 -32.97
N GLU A 106 8.93 -0.28 -32.52
CA GLU A 106 8.94 1.02 -33.21
C GLU A 106 9.99 1.97 -32.59
N ASP A 107 10.75 2.61 -33.49
CA ASP A 107 11.96 3.38 -33.23
C ASP A 107 11.70 4.77 -32.63
N LYS A 108 12.28 5.03 -31.45
CA LYS A 108 12.77 6.38 -31.06
C LYS A 108 14.04 6.28 -30.19
N PRO A 109 15.18 6.84 -30.62
CA PRO A 109 16.50 6.58 -30.01
C PRO A 109 16.76 7.25 -28.64
N SER A 110 15.91 8.16 -28.16
CA SER A 110 16.20 8.96 -26.95
C SER A 110 15.88 8.25 -25.61
N SER A 111 15.00 7.25 -25.60
CA SER A 111 14.47 6.67 -24.34
C SER A 111 15.27 5.47 -23.81
N LYS A 112 16.00 4.75 -24.68
CA LYS A 112 16.76 3.53 -24.30
C LYS A 112 17.92 3.85 -23.34
N GLN A 113 18.68 4.91 -23.59
CA GLN A 113 19.79 5.33 -22.72
C GLN A 113 19.32 5.72 -21.32
N LYS A 114 18.20 6.46 -21.22
CA LYS A 114 17.61 6.81 -19.91
C LYS A 114 17.17 5.57 -19.14
N ARG A 115 16.54 4.58 -19.79
CA ARG A 115 16.13 3.31 -19.14
C ARG A 115 17.33 2.50 -18.64
N ILE A 116 18.40 2.40 -19.42
CA ILE A 116 19.62 1.66 -19.04
C ILE A 116 20.33 2.35 -17.85
N SER A 117 20.45 3.69 -17.89
CA SER A 117 21.03 4.48 -16.79
C SER A 117 20.26 4.30 -15.49
N TRP A 118 18.93 4.34 -15.55
CA TRP A 118 18.06 4.14 -14.38
C TRP A 118 18.15 2.73 -13.80
N ASN A 119 18.38 1.71 -14.62
CA ASN A 119 18.61 0.35 -14.14
C ASN A 119 19.96 0.22 -13.44
N LYS A 120 21.02 0.87 -13.95
CA LYS A 120 22.34 0.87 -13.31
C LYS A 120 22.32 1.55 -11.94
N GLU A 121 21.66 2.69 -11.83
CA GLU A 121 21.47 3.45 -10.58
C GLU A 121 20.75 2.61 -9.51
N LYS A 122 19.65 1.93 -9.90
CA LYS A 122 18.88 1.07 -8.99
C LYS A 122 19.69 -0.12 -8.50
N SER A 123 20.43 -0.78 -9.40
CA SER A 123 21.30 -1.90 -9.04
C SER A 123 22.40 -1.48 -8.08
N HIS A 124 23.03 -0.32 -8.32
CA HIS A 124 24.04 0.24 -7.43
C HIS A 124 23.48 0.54 -6.04
N TYR A 125 22.33 1.24 -5.96
CA TYR A 125 21.66 1.53 -4.70
C TYR A 125 21.32 0.25 -3.91
N LEU A 126 20.81 -0.78 -4.60
CA LEU A 126 20.47 -2.05 -3.98
C LEU A 126 21.72 -2.73 -3.40
N GLN A 127 22.82 -2.79 -4.16
CA GLN A 127 24.09 -3.34 -3.69
C GLN A 127 24.61 -2.56 -2.46
N THR A 128 24.66 -1.23 -2.52
CA THR A 128 25.11 -0.40 -1.39
C THR A 128 24.23 -0.63 -0.15
N SER A 129 22.91 -0.73 -0.31
CA SER A 129 22.01 -0.94 0.82
C SER A 129 22.18 -2.33 1.45
N LEU A 130 22.43 -3.36 0.64
CA LEU A 130 22.71 -4.71 1.15
C LEU A 130 24.03 -4.76 1.90
N GLU A 131 25.07 -4.10 1.38
CA GLU A 131 26.38 -4.04 2.01
C GLU A 131 26.34 -3.30 3.35
N LYS A 132 25.62 -2.17 3.42
CA LYS A 132 25.39 -1.46 4.70
C LYS A 132 24.71 -2.35 5.75
N LYS A 133 23.74 -3.18 5.34
CA LYS A 133 23.08 -4.13 6.25
C LYS A 133 24.00 -5.28 6.66
N ARG A 134 24.91 -5.71 5.79
CA ARG A 134 25.92 -6.73 6.09
C ARG A 134 26.91 -6.22 7.12
N LEU A 135 27.50 -5.04 6.88
CA LEU A 135 28.42 -4.37 7.81
C LEU A 135 27.80 -4.17 9.19
N LYS A 136 26.56 -3.66 9.26
CA LYS A 136 25.87 -3.48 10.55
C LYS A 136 25.70 -4.79 11.32
N ARG A 137 25.42 -5.91 10.62
CA ARG A 137 25.34 -7.22 11.26
C ARG A 137 26.70 -7.68 11.79
N GLU A 138 27.76 -7.52 11.00
CA GLU A 138 29.13 -7.87 11.40
C GLU A 138 29.65 -7.02 12.58
N GLU A 139 29.33 -5.72 12.60
CA GLU A 139 29.63 -4.85 13.74
C GLU A 139 28.91 -5.32 15.01
N THR A 140 27.62 -5.65 14.89
CA THR A 140 26.84 -6.13 16.05
C THR A 140 27.36 -7.46 16.59
N THR A 141 27.77 -8.39 15.73
CA THR A 141 28.32 -9.69 16.16
C THR A 141 29.70 -9.52 16.79
N LYS A 142 30.57 -8.66 16.24
CA LYS A 142 31.87 -8.32 16.84
C LYS A 142 31.71 -7.70 18.23
N TYR A 143 30.81 -6.73 18.37
CA TYR A 143 30.51 -6.10 19.65
C TYR A 143 30.02 -7.12 20.70
N GLN A 144 29.11 -8.01 20.30
CA GLN A 144 28.61 -9.07 21.19
C GLN A 144 29.73 -10.04 21.61
N ALA A 145 30.62 -10.41 20.69
CA ALA A 145 31.74 -11.31 20.97
C ALA A 145 32.76 -10.71 21.95
N GLU A 146 33.14 -9.43 21.78
CA GLU A 146 34.04 -8.73 22.70
C GLU A 146 33.43 -8.59 24.09
N LYS A 147 32.15 -8.22 24.18
CA LYS A 147 31.42 -8.17 25.46
C LYS A 147 31.44 -9.53 26.17
N LEU A 148 31.20 -10.62 25.43
CA LEU A 148 31.22 -11.97 25.99
C LEU A 148 32.63 -12.36 26.48
N LYS A 149 33.68 -11.95 25.77
CA LYS A 149 35.07 -12.18 26.18
C LYS A 149 35.41 -11.47 27.49
N ILE A 150 34.96 -10.23 27.68
CA ILE A 150 35.14 -9.48 28.93
C ILE A 150 34.39 -10.16 30.08
N LEU A 151 33.15 -10.58 29.86
CA LEU A 151 32.34 -11.27 30.87
C LEU A 151 32.99 -12.59 31.32
N ARG A 152 33.58 -13.35 30.39
CA ARG A 152 34.33 -14.59 30.72
C ARG A 152 35.54 -14.28 31.60
N LYS A 153 36.35 -13.29 31.24
CA LYS A 153 37.51 -12.86 32.06
C LYS A 153 37.09 -12.44 33.46
N LEU A 154 35.99 -11.70 33.57
CA LEU A 154 35.46 -11.26 34.86
C LEU A 154 35.03 -12.46 35.72
N LYS A 155 34.31 -13.42 35.12
CA LYS A 155 33.92 -14.67 35.79
C LYS A 155 35.16 -15.43 36.31
N GLU A 156 36.19 -15.61 35.49
CA GLU A 156 37.42 -16.28 35.90
C GLU A 156 38.14 -15.55 37.05
N ALA A 157 38.14 -14.22 37.06
CA ALA A 157 38.73 -13.43 38.15
C ALA A 157 37.95 -13.56 39.46
N PHE A 158 36.62 -13.71 39.41
CA PHE A 158 35.79 -13.99 40.58
C PHE A 158 35.99 -15.40 41.12
N GLU A 159 36.10 -16.40 40.25
CA GLU A 159 36.37 -17.80 40.66
C GLU A 159 37.75 -17.96 41.30
N LYS A 160 38.78 -17.22 40.83
CA LYS A 160 40.13 -17.24 41.41
C LYS A 160 40.26 -16.54 42.77
N LYS A 161 39.26 -15.74 43.15
CA LYS A 161 39.22 -15.00 44.43
C LYS A 161 38.50 -15.76 45.54
N LYS A 162 37.93 -16.93 45.23
CA LYS A 162 37.34 -17.87 46.17
C LYS A 162 38.33 -18.98 46.49
#